data_AF-A0A3D4ZJP1-F1
#
_entry.id   AF-A0A3D4ZJP1-F1
#
_cell.length_a   1.000
_cell.length_b   1.000
_cell.length_c   1.000
_cell.angle_alpha   90.00
_cell.angle_beta   90.00
_cell.angle_gamma   90.00
#
_symmetry.space_group_name_H-M   'P 1'
#
loop_
_entity.id
_entity.type
_entity.pdbx_description
1 polymer ?
#
loop_
_entity_poly.entity_id
_entity_poly.type
_entity_poly.pdbx_seq_one_letter_code
_entity_poly.pdbx_strand_id
1 'polypeptide(L)'
;MFPLFLSSDGKLFPSTAQRVWLLLAASKVKVLAYTPKEESEINAKILFQKARDAAASLLEEYRNELEQSIQKELGRLTALGDYQTSQVEKTALDEVRHHRQARLALFNEAVEKEVHALRNFHPSLSCKLMVSLGG
;
A
#
# COMPACT_ATOMS: atom_id res chain seq x y z
N MET A 1 -11.75 -11.74 25.07
CA MET A 1 -10.52 -11.75 24.25
C MET A 1 -9.90 -10.36 24.37
N PHE A 2 -8.62 -10.23 24.72
CA PHE A 2 -7.96 -8.92 24.87
C PHE A 2 -6.89 -8.72 23.77
N PRO A 3 -6.62 -7.49 23.33
CA PRO A 3 -5.59 -7.21 22.34
C PRO A 3 -4.20 -7.66 22.81
N LEU A 4 -3.45 -8.33 21.93
CA LEU A 4 -2.07 -8.74 22.17
C LEU A 4 -1.09 -7.66 21.70
N PHE A 5 -0.01 -7.48 22.45
CA PHE A 5 1.08 -6.60 22.03
C PHE A 5 2.05 -7.35 21.12
N LEU A 6 2.36 -6.75 19.97
CA LEU A 6 3.40 -7.18 19.05
C LEU A 6 4.62 -6.28 19.26
N SER A 7 5.77 -6.87 19.60
CA SER A 7 7.02 -6.14 19.74
C SER A 7 7.64 -5.78 18.38
N SER A 8 8.64 -4.90 18.40
CA SER A 8 9.42 -4.52 17.21
C SER A 8 10.17 -5.69 16.57
N ASP A 9 10.49 -6.75 17.33
CA ASP A 9 11.07 -8.01 16.83
C ASP A 9 9.99 -9.06 16.45
N GLY A 10 8.72 -8.69 16.38
CA GLY A 10 7.64 -9.53 15.86
C GLY A 10 7.12 -10.61 16.81
N LYS A 11 7.45 -10.52 18.10
CA LYS A 11 7.00 -11.49 19.12
C LYS A 11 5.71 -11.03 19.79
N LEU A 12 4.88 -12.01 20.15
CA LEU A 12 3.65 -11.80 20.91
C LEU A 12 3.88 -12.17 22.37
N PHE A 13 3.39 -11.35 23.29
CA PHE A 13 3.52 -11.57 24.73
C PHE A 13 2.15 -11.60 25.42
N PRO A 14 1.41 -12.72 25.36
CA PRO A 14 0.04 -12.81 25.85
C PRO A 14 -0.11 -12.59 27.36
N SER A 15 0.79 -13.16 28.14
CA SER A 15 0.82 -13.00 29.61
C SER A 15 1.11 -11.56 30.01
N THR A 16 2.04 -10.89 29.33
CA THR A 16 2.32 -9.46 29.52
C THR A 16 1.12 -8.61 29.12
N ALA A 17 0.49 -8.91 27.98
CA ALA A 17 -0.71 -8.23 27.53
C ALA A 17 -1.84 -8.33 28.55
N GLN A 18 -2.12 -9.54 29.03
CA GLN A 18 -3.12 -9.78 30.07
C GLN A 18 -2.82 -8.98 31.34
N ARG A 19 -1.57 -9.01 31.81
CA ARG A 19 -1.15 -8.31 33.03
C ARG A 19 -1.33 -6.80 32.90
N VAL A 20 -0.95 -6.21 31.77
CA VAL A 20 -1.14 -4.79 31.49
C VAL A 20 -2.63 -4.45 31.45
N TRP A 21 -3.46 -5.25 30.79
CA TRP A 21 -4.91 -5.03 30.77
C TRP A 21 -5.54 -5.13 32.15
N LEU A 22 -5.12 -6.09 32.98
CA LEU A 22 -5.56 -6.21 34.36
C LEU A 22 -5.12 -5.01 35.21
N LEU A 23 -3.89 -4.51 35.01
CA LEU A 23 -3.40 -3.31 35.69
C LEU A 23 -4.18 -2.06 35.28
N LEU A 24 -4.44 -1.88 33.98
CA LEU A 24 -5.27 -0.79 33.48
C LEU A 24 -6.70 -0.85 34.04
N ALA A 25 -7.29 -2.05 34.10
CA ALA A 25 -8.64 -2.25 34.64
C ALA A 25 -8.72 -2.03 36.17
N ALA A 26 -7.67 -2.39 36.91
CA ALA A 26 -7.62 -2.21 38.36
C ALA A 26 -7.13 -0.81 38.79
N SER A 27 -6.44 -0.09 37.91
CA SER A 27 -5.91 1.23 38.21
C SER A 27 -7.02 2.27 38.33
N LYS A 28 -6.99 3.04 39.43
CA LYS A 28 -7.78 4.28 39.51
C LYS A 28 -7.19 5.26 38.51
N VAL A 29 -7.83 5.39 37.37
CA VAL A 29 -7.42 6.33 36.31
C VAL A 29 -7.46 7.74 36.90
N LYS A 30 -6.28 8.33 37.10
CA LYS A 30 -6.19 9.76 37.41
C LYS A 30 -6.38 10.50 36.11
N VAL A 31 -7.53 11.15 35.95
CA VAL A 31 -7.79 12.04 34.82
C VAL A 31 -6.83 13.23 34.94
N LEU A 32 -5.78 13.25 34.11
CA LEU A 32 -4.78 14.32 34.10
C LEU A 32 -5.33 15.61 33.48
N ALA A 33 -6.22 15.46 32.49
CA ALA A 33 -6.93 16.55 31.85
C ALA A 33 -8.28 16.02 31.35
N TYR A 34 -9.32 16.85 31.46
CA TYR A 34 -10.62 16.58 30.88
C TYR A 34 -10.88 17.63 29.81
N THR A 35 -11.03 17.17 28.57
CA THR A 35 -11.45 18.03 27.47
C THR A 35 -12.94 17.81 27.25
N PRO A 36 -13.78 18.86 27.28
CA PRO A 36 -15.18 18.76 26.93
C PRO A 36 -15.37 18.11 25.56
N LYS A 37 -16.50 17.43 25.38
CA LYS A 37 -16.81 16.70 24.14
C LYS A 37 -16.72 17.60 22.90
N GLU A 38 -17.26 18.80 22.98
CA GLU A 38 -17.27 19.79 21.89
C GLU A 38 -15.85 20.15 21.45
N GLU A 39 -14.97 20.41 22.42
CA GLU A 39 -13.57 20.76 22.16
C GLU A 39 -12.77 19.55 21.65
N SER A 40 -13.10 18.34 22.12
CA SER A 40 -12.53 17.08 21.62
C SER A 40 -12.90 16.81 20.16
N GLU A 41 -14.15 17.07 19.77
CA GLU A 41 -14.60 16.92 18.38
C GLU A 41 -13.91 17.91 17.44
N ILE A 42 -13.69 19.15 17.89
CA ILE A 42 -12.93 20.16 17.16
C ILE A 42 -11.47 19.71 17.00
N ASN A 43 -10.83 19.28 18.08
CA ASN A 43 -9.44 18.81 18.06
C ASN A 43 -9.27 17.58 17.18
N ALA A 44 -10.22 16.64 17.21
CA ALA A 44 -10.21 15.48 16.32
C ALA A 44 -10.28 15.91 14.85
N LYS A 45 -11.17 16.83 14.48
CA LYS A 45 -11.25 17.37 13.12
C LYS A 45 -9.94 18.03 12.69
N ILE A 46 -9.33 18.83 13.55
CA ILE A 46 -8.04 19.49 13.28
C ILE A 46 -6.94 18.44 13.08
N LEU A 47 -6.87 17.42 13.93
CA LEU A 47 -5.91 16.34 13.81
C LEU A 47 -6.08 15.56 12.50
N PHE A 48 -7.31 15.21 12.14
CA PHE A 48 -7.61 14.54 10.87
C PHE A 48 -7.24 15.42 9.67
N GLN A 49 -7.53 16.72 9.74
CA GLN A 49 -7.16 17.65 8.67
C GLN A 49 -5.64 17.74 8.53
N LYS A 50 -4.91 17.95 9.63
CA LYS A 50 -3.44 18.00 9.61
C LYS A 50 -2.82 16.68 9.13
N ALA A 51 -3.36 15.55 9.55
CA ALA A 51 -2.92 14.24 9.08
C ALA A 51 -3.19 14.07 7.58
N ARG A 52 -4.34 14.53 7.09
CA ARG A 52 -4.67 14.51 5.65
C ARG A 52 -3.74 15.41 4.85
N ASP A 53 -3.47 16.63 5.33
CA ASP A 53 -2.59 17.58 4.64
C ASP A 53 -1.16 17.06 4.59
N ALA A 54 -0.66 16.49 5.69
CA ALA A 54 0.67 15.87 5.75
C ALA A 54 0.75 14.61 4.86
N ALA A 55 -0.30 13.79 4.85
CA ALA A 55 -0.35 12.59 4.02
C ALA A 55 -0.50 12.92 2.53
N ALA A 56 -1.14 14.03 2.16
CA ALA A 56 -1.37 14.39 0.77
C ALA A 56 -0.06 14.55 -0.01
N SER A 57 0.90 15.29 0.53
CA SER A 57 2.22 15.45 -0.09
C SER A 57 2.96 14.12 -0.22
N LEU A 58 2.97 13.32 0.85
CA LEU A 58 3.62 12.01 0.85
C LEU A 58 2.98 11.05 -0.16
N LEU A 59 1.65 11.06 -0.27
CA LEU A 59 0.91 10.22 -1.22
C LEU A 59 1.16 10.65 -2.66
N GLU A 60 1.26 11.95 -2.93
CA GLU A 60 1.64 12.44 -4.26
C GLU A 60 3.08 12.07 -4.62
N GLU A 61 4.03 12.14 -3.67
CA GLU A 61 5.39 11.65 -3.88
C GLU A 61 5.41 10.16 -4.25
N TYR A 62 4.77 9.30 -3.44
CA TYR A 62 4.67 7.87 -3.74
C TYR A 62 3.98 7.57 -5.07
N ARG A 63 2.94 8.34 -5.42
CA ARG A 63 2.23 8.19 -6.69
C ARG A 63 3.14 8.52 -7.86
N ASN A 64 3.94 9.58 -7.75
CA ASN A 64 4.90 9.97 -8.77
C ASN A 64 6.01 8.92 -8.93
N GLU A 65 6.56 8.40 -7.83
CA GLU A 65 7.54 7.32 -7.87
C GLU A 65 6.98 6.05 -8.53
N LEU A 66 5.75 5.66 -8.17
CA LEU A 66 5.07 4.52 -8.75
C LEU A 66 4.86 4.71 -10.27
N GLU A 67 4.37 5.87 -10.70
CA GLU A 67 4.15 6.16 -12.12
C GLU A 67 5.46 6.17 -12.91
N GLN A 68 6.54 6.71 -12.35
CA GLN A 68 7.88 6.64 -12.96
C GLN A 68 8.36 5.20 -13.11
N SER A 69 8.16 4.36 -12.10
CA SER A 69 8.49 2.94 -12.15
C SER A 69 7.68 2.21 -13.23
N ILE A 70 6.37 2.48 -13.31
CA ILE A 70 5.49 1.92 -14.34
C ILE A 70 5.96 2.35 -15.73
N GLN A 71 6.27 3.63 -15.94
CA GLN A 71 6.75 4.14 -17.23
C GLN A 71 8.08 3.52 -17.66
N LYS A 72 9.02 3.35 -16.73
CA LYS A 72 10.30 2.70 -17.01
C LYS A 72 10.10 1.25 -17.47
N GLU A 73 9.25 0.52 -16.76
CA GLU A 73 8.97 -0.88 -17.08
C GLU A 73 8.18 -1.03 -18.39
N LEU A 74 7.22 -0.13 -18.63
CA LEU A 74 6.53 -0.01 -19.92
C LEU A 74 7.50 0.23 -21.07
N GLY A 75 8.44 1.17 -20.93
CA GLY A 75 9.45 1.42 -21.95
C GLY A 75 10.28 0.17 -22.28
N ARG A 76 10.64 -0.62 -21.26
CA ARG A 76 11.33 -1.90 -21.42
C ARG A 76 10.47 -2.94 -22.17
N LEU A 77 9.20 -3.06 -21.79
CA LEU A 77 8.27 -4.01 -22.40
C LEU A 77 7.92 -3.65 -23.85
N THR A 78 7.73 -2.37 -24.15
CA THR A 78 7.52 -1.88 -25.52
C THR A 78 8.73 -2.19 -26.40
N ALA A 79 9.95 -1.90 -25.94
CA ALA A 79 11.16 -2.23 -26.68
C ALA A 79 11.32 -3.75 -26.92
N LEU A 80 10.93 -4.58 -25.95
CA LEU A 80 10.89 -6.04 -26.11
C LEU A 80 9.84 -6.45 -27.17
N GLY A 81 8.65 -5.83 -27.14
CA GLY A 81 7.57 -6.06 -28.10
C GLY A 81 7.98 -5.68 -29.54
N ASP A 82 8.63 -4.54 -29.71
CA ASP A 82 9.15 -4.08 -31.01
C ASP A 82 10.23 -5.03 -31.53
N TYR A 83 11.14 -5.46 -30.66
CA TYR A 83 12.13 -6.47 -31.01
C TYR A 83 11.47 -7.78 -31.45
N GLN A 84 10.49 -8.28 -30.69
CA GLN A 84 9.77 -9.51 -31.03
C GLN A 84 8.99 -9.38 -32.34
N THR A 85 8.32 -8.24 -32.58
CA THR A 85 7.64 -7.93 -33.84
C THR A 85 8.61 -8.04 -35.02
N SER A 86 9.78 -7.41 -34.92
CA SER A 86 10.81 -7.45 -35.97
C SER A 86 11.34 -8.86 -36.27
N GLN A 87 11.36 -9.75 -35.27
CA GLN A 87 11.76 -11.15 -35.45
C GLN A 87 10.64 -11.97 -36.09
N VAL A 88 9.40 -11.69 -35.75
CA VAL A 88 8.22 -12.36 -36.32
C VAL A 88 8.07 -12.01 -37.79
N GLU A 89 8.26 -10.75 -38.19
CA GLU A 89 8.22 -10.32 -39.60
C GLU A 89 9.26 -11.03 -40.47
N LYS A 90 10.43 -11.36 -39.91
CA LYS A 90 11.49 -12.12 -40.59
C LYS A 90 11.20 -13.62 -40.72
N THR A 91 10.08 -14.10 -40.18
CA THR A 91 9.71 -15.53 -40.24
C THR A 91 9.18 -15.89 -41.63
N ALA A 92 9.89 -16.76 -42.35
CA ALA A 92 9.56 -17.13 -43.72
C ALA A 92 8.24 -17.91 -43.88
N LEU A 93 7.90 -18.80 -42.95
CA LEU A 93 6.67 -19.59 -42.98
C LEU A 93 5.47 -18.77 -42.48
N ASP A 94 4.45 -18.60 -43.32
CA ASP A 94 3.27 -17.78 -43.02
C ASP A 94 2.44 -18.32 -41.84
N GLU A 95 2.27 -19.63 -41.73
CA GLU A 95 1.53 -20.27 -40.62
C GLU A 95 2.24 -20.04 -39.27
N VAL A 96 3.56 -20.16 -39.26
CA VAL A 96 4.40 -19.91 -38.06
C VAL A 96 4.39 -18.42 -37.72
N ARG A 97 4.39 -17.54 -38.74
CA ARG A 97 4.29 -16.09 -38.57
C ARG A 97 2.95 -15.71 -37.92
N HIS A 98 1.83 -16.21 -38.45
CA HIS A 98 0.49 -15.98 -37.89
C HIS A 98 0.39 -16.45 -36.44
N HIS A 99 0.86 -17.66 -36.14
CA HIS A 99 0.86 -18.18 -34.77
C HIS A 99 1.68 -17.30 -33.81
N ARG A 100 2.86 -16.84 -34.24
CA ARG A 100 3.71 -15.96 -33.43
C ARG A 100 3.12 -14.57 -33.25
N GLN A 101 2.46 -14.02 -34.28
CA GLN A 101 1.73 -12.75 -34.19
C GLN A 101 0.58 -12.83 -33.19
N ALA A 102 -0.23 -13.89 -33.26
CA ALA A 102 -1.33 -14.11 -32.32
C ALA A 102 -0.83 -14.19 -30.86
N ARG A 103 0.28 -14.91 -30.64
CA ARG A 103 0.88 -15.01 -29.30
C ARG A 103 1.45 -13.68 -28.80
N LEU A 104 2.04 -12.88 -29.68
CA LEU A 104 2.54 -11.54 -29.34
C LEU A 104 1.38 -10.58 -28.99
N ALA A 105 0.27 -10.64 -29.72
CA ALA A 105 -0.92 -9.85 -29.43
C ALA A 105 -1.48 -10.17 -28.04
N LEU A 106 -1.58 -11.45 -27.67
CA LEU A 106 -2.01 -11.87 -26.32
C LEU A 106 -1.07 -11.37 -25.23
N PHE A 107 0.24 -11.39 -25.47
CA PHE A 107 1.22 -10.85 -24.54
C PHE A 107 1.04 -9.35 -24.33
N ASN A 108 0.88 -8.58 -25.41
CA ASN A 108 0.67 -7.13 -25.33
C ASN A 108 -0.63 -6.79 -24.58
N GLU A 109 -1.72 -7.52 -24.86
CA GLU A 109 -2.99 -7.35 -24.14
C GLU A 109 -2.86 -7.64 -22.63
N ALA A 110 -2.09 -8.66 -22.26
CA ALA A 110 -1.82 -8.99 -20.86
C ALA A 110 -1.02 -7.87 -20.16
N VAL A 111 0.00 -7.31 -20.83
CA VAL A 111 0.78 -6.18 -20.33
C VAL A 111 -0.11 -4.96 -20.09
N GLU A 112 -1.00 -4.62 -21.03
CA GLU A 112 -1.92 -3.49 -20.87
C GLU A 112 -2.87 -3.68 -19.67
N LYS A 113 -3.40 -4.88 -19.49
CA LYS A 113 -4.26 -5.22 -18.34
C LYS A 113 -3.53 -5.07 -17.01
N GLU A 114 -2.29 -5.52 -16.93
CA GLU A 114 -1.51 -5.47 -15.69
C GLU A 114 -1.09 -4.03 -15.36
N VAL A 115 -0.73 -3.24 -16.37
CA VAL A 115 -0.47 -1.80 -16.22
C VAL A 115 -1.71 -1.06 -15.72
N HIS A 116 -2.88 -1.39 -16.27
CA HIS A 116 -4.14 -0.83 -15.80
C HIS A 116 -4.44 -1.21 -14.35
N ALA A 117 -4.19 -2.46 -13.95
CA ALA A 117 -4.35 -2.90 -12.58
C ALA A 117 -3.40 -2.18 -11.61
N LEU A 118 -2.12 -2.02 -11.97
CA LEU A 118 -1.11 -1.34 -11.15
C LEU A 118 -1.44 0.14 -10.95
N ARG A 119 -1.92 0.84 -11.98
CA ARG A 119 -2.33 2.26 -11.88
C ARG A 119 -3.54 2.49 -10.99
N ASN A 120 -4.42 1.48 -10.86
CA ASN A 120 -5.61 1.54 -10.03
C ASN A 120 -5.42 0.84 -8.66
N PHE A 121 -4.20 0.37 -8.36
CA PHE A 121 -3.91 -0.27 -7.11
C PHE A 121 -3.82 0.78 -5.99
N HIS A 122 -4.69 0.65 -5.00
CA HIS A 122 -4.65 1.46 -3.78
C HIS A 122 -4.23 0.58 -2.60
N PRO A 123 -3.06 0.82 -1.97
CA PRO A 123 -2.66 0.05 -0.80
C PRO A 123 -3.64 0.29 0.35
N SER A 124 -4.15 -0.79 0.92
CA SER A 124 -4.98 -0.74 2.13
C SER A 124 -4.11 -0.31 3.31
N LEU A 125 -4.15 0.98 3.66
CA LEU A 125 -3.52 1.50 4.86
C LEU A 125 -4.38 1.10 6.07
N SER A 126 -4.06 -0.06 6.64
CA SER A 126 -4.63 -0.49 7.92
C SER A 126 -4.04 0.39 9.03
N CYS A 127 -4.89 1.23 9.62
CA CYS A 127 -4.51 2.15 10.68
C CYS A 127 -4.06 1.36 11.91
N LYS A 128 -2.75 1.31 12.19
CA LYS A 128 -2.20 0.69 13.40
C LYS A 128 -2.25 1.73 14.52
N LEU A 129 -3.05 1.49 15.55
CA LEU A 129 -3.05 2.31 16.76
C LEU A 129 -1.71 2.09 17.48
N MET A 130 -0.83 3.08 17.45
CA MET A 130 0.39 3.09 18.25
C MET A 130 0.08 3.70 19.61
N VAL A 131 0.27 2.91 20.67
CA VAL A 131 0.15 3.38 22.05
C VAL A 131 1.54 3.36 22.66
N SER A 132 2.02 4.53 23.08
CA SER A 132 3.20 4.65 23.94
C SER A 132 2.77 4.39 25.38
N LEU A 133 3.33 3.35 25.99
CA LEU A 133 3.28 3.17 27.44
C LEU A 133 4.60 3.71 27.98
N GLY A 134 4.57 4.97 28.42
CA GLY A 134 5.76 5.68 28.90
C GLY A 134 6.25 5.21 30.26
N GLY A 135 7.57 5.22 30.40
CA GLY A 135 8.38 4.97 31.60
C GLY A 135 9.85 5.03 31.21
#